data_AF-A0A7K3DM99-F1
#
_entry.id   AF-A0A7K3DM99-F1
#
_cell.length_a   1.000
_cell.length_b   1.000
_cell.length_c   1.000
_cell.angle_alpha   90.00
_cell.angle_beta   90.00
_cell.angle_gamma   90.00
#
_symmetry.space_group_name_H-M   'P 1'
#
loop_
_entity.id
_entity.type
_entity.pdbx_description
1 polymer ?
#
loop_
_entity_poly.entity_id
_entity_poly.type
_entity_poly.pdbx_seq_one_letter_code
_entity_poly.pdbx_strand_id
1 'polypeptide(L)'
;MTDDVIAQAAAWQAAGVRFATATVVGTHGSAPFPVGTSMLVGADGQIVGSVSGGCVEGAVCAAAEEVLAGASPVRAVYGVGADDAFAVGLTCGGTIEIAVCETYGDVPLGRVAADLAGRRPVALVTPTDGLGGLAVGAAGRSGSLGDAPLDAA
;
A
#
# COMPACT_ATOMS: atom_id res chain seq x y z
N MET A 1 -11.43 4.49 7.72
CA MET A 1 -10.66 4.96 6.56
C MET A 1 -9.64 3.91 6.11
N THR A 2 -8.62 3.53 6.89
CA THR A 2 -7.74 2.40 6.51
C THR A 2 -8.44 1.05 6.63
N ASP A 3 -9.36 0.89 7.59
CA ASP A 3 -10.16 -0.32 7.75
C ASP A 3 -10.99 -0.63 6.49
N ASP A 4 -11.49 0.41 5.82
CA ASP A 4 -12.25 0.30 4.56
C ASP A 4 -11.35 -0.17 3.41
N VAL A 5 -10.10 0.29 3.39
CA VAL A 5 -9.08 -0.14 2.42
C VAL A 5 -8.76 -1.62 2.59
N ILE A 6 -8.48 -2.10 3.80
CA ILE A 6 -8.16 -3.52 4.03
C ILE A 6 -9.37 -4.42 3.75
N ALA A 7 -10.57 -4.02 4.15
CA ALA A 7 -11.79 -4.77 3.85
C ALA A 7 -12.02 -4.91 2.34
N GLN A 8 -11.81 -3.83 1.58
CA GLN A 8 -11.94 -3.85 0.13
C GLN A 8 -10.84 -4.68 -0.55
N ALA A 9 -9.60 -4.59 -0.07
CA ALA A 9 -8.50 -5.42 -0.57
C ALA A 9 -8.79 -6.91 -0.38
N ALA A 10 -9.32 -7.30 0.78
CA ALA A 10 -9.74 -8.67 1.06
C ALA A 10 -10.90 -9.11 0.13
N ALA A 11 -11.86 -8.23 -0.13
CA ALA A 11 -12.97 -8.51 -1.04
C ALA A 11 -12.49 -8.70 -2.49
N TRP A 12 -11.61 -7.84 -2.99
CA TRP A 12 -11.02 -7.97 -4.32
C TRP A 12 -10.17 -9.23 -4.46
N GLN A 13 -9.34 -9.55 -3.45
CA GLN A 13 -8.57 -10.79 -3.43
C GLN A 13 -9.49 -12.02 -3.49
N ALA A 14 -10.55 -12.05 -2.68
CA ALA A 14 -11.52 -13.15 -2.67
C ALA A 14 -12.26 -13.30 -4.02
N ALA A 15 -12.46 -12.19 -4.74
CA ALA A 15 -13.08 -12.18 -6.06
C ALA A 15 -12.08 -12.47 -7.21
N GLY A 16 -10.78 -12.65 -6.92
CA GLY A 16 -9.75 -12.83 -7.93
C GLY A 16 -9.46 -11.58 -8.76
N VAL A 17 -9.85 -10.40 -8.27
CA VAL A 17 -9.57 -9.12 -8.91
C VAL A 17 -8.11 -8.75 -8.62
N ARG A 18 -7.36 -8.39 -9.67
CA ARG A 18 -5.99 -7.87 -9.54
C ARG A 18 -6.04 -6.41 -9.13
N PHE A 19 -5.17 -6.02 -8.20
CA PHE A 19 -5.08 -4.64 -7.72
C PHE A 19 -3.68 -4.33 -7.19
N ALA A 20 -3.29 -3.07 -7.31
CA ALA A 20 -2.09 -2.51 -6.70
C ALA A 20 -2.44 -1.80 -5.39
N THR A 21 -1.50 -1.81 -4.46
CA THR A 21 -1.55 -1.08 -3.20
C THR A 21 -0.47 -0.01 -3.20
N ALA A 22 -0.87 1.22 -2.95
CA ALA A 22 0.01 2.36 -2.74
C ALA A 22 -0.02 2.75 -1.26
N THR A 23 1.11 2.67 -0.58
CA THR A 23 1.21 2.94 0.87
C THR A 23 2.28 3.99 1.15
N VAL A 24 1.95 4.98 1.97
CA VAL A 24 2.93 5.94 2.51
C VAL A 24 3.87 5.18 3.45
N VAL A 25 5.14 5.06 3.07
CA VAL A 25 6.18 4.34 3.82
C VAL A 25 7.14 5.29 4.53
N GLY A 26 7.16 6.56 4.15
CA GLY A 26 8.00 7.59 4.76
C GLY A 26 7.37 8.96 4.67
N THR A 27 7.65 9.81 5.67
CA THR A 27 7.19 11.20 5.71
C THR A 27 8.32 12.08 6.23
N HIS A 28 8.49 13.26 5.63
CA HIS A 28 9.43 14.26 6.10
C HIS A 28 8.77 15.64 6.15
N GLY A 29 9.13 16.46 7.14
CA GLY A 29 8.53 17.76 7.35
C GLY A 29 7.04 17.68 7.72
N SER A 30 6.26 18.67 7.29
CA SER A 30 4.83 18.79 7.61
C SER A 30 3.93 18.02 6.62
N ALA A 31 4.29 16.77 6.32
CA ALA A 31 3.53 15.91 5.42
C ALA A 31 2.10 15.67 5.96
N PRO A 32 1.06 15.67 5.09
CA PRO A 32 -0.33 15.71 5.54
C PRO A 32 -0.89 14.34 5.96
N PHE A 33 -0.26 13.24 5.55
CA PHE A 33 -0.71 11.88 5.85
C PHE A 33 0.36 11.09 6.60
N PRO A 34 -0.02 10.29 7.62
CA PRO A 34 0.93 9.46 8.36
C PRO A 34 1.37 8.23 7.54
N VAL A 35 2.53 7.69 7.90
CA VAL A 35 2.99 6.37 7.44
C VAL A 35 1.90 5.32 7.68
N GLY A 36 1.71 4.43 6.70
CA GLY A 36 0.67 3.40 6.68
C GLY A 36 -0.63 3.82 5.98
N THR A 37 -0.81 5.12 5.68
CA THR A 37 -1.91 5.58 4.81
C THR A 37 -1.81 4.88 3.46
N SER A 38 -2.91 4.25 3.04
CA SER A 38 -2.91 3.39 1.85
C SER A 38 -4.07 3.69 0.91
N MET A 39 -3.85 3.43 -0.38
CA MET A 39 -4.80 3.51 -1.47
C MET A 39 -4.71 2.25 -2.32
N LEU A 40 -5.84 1.77 -2.84
CA LEU A 40 -5.89 0.65 -3.78
C LEU A 40 -6.28 1.15 -5.17
N VAL A 41 -5.71 0.50 -6.19
CA VAL A 41 -6.06 0.71 -7.60
C VAL A 41 -6.34 -0.67 -8.20
N GLY A 42 -7.59 -0.91 -8.60
CA GLY A 42 -8.02 -2.12 -9.26
C GLY A 42 -7.62 -2.12 -10.74
N ALA A 43 -7.46 -3.30 -11.34
CA ALA A 43 -7.19 -3.44 -12.77
C ALA A 43 -8.32 -2.94 -13.69
N ASP A 44 -9.52 -2.71 -13.13
CA ASP A 44 -10.67 -2.09 -13.79
C ASP A 44 -10.70 -0.56 -13.66
N GLY A 45 -9.68 0.04 -13.03
CA GLY A 45 -9.59 1.47 -12.77
C GLY A 45 -10.35 1.93 -11.51
N GLN A 46 -10.95 1.02 -10.74
CA GLN A 46 -11.58 1.39 -9.48
C GLN A 46 -10.52 1.80 -8.44
N ILE A 47 -10.73 2.94 -7.77
CA ILE A 47 -9.81 3.47 -6.75
C ILE A 47 -10.50 3.50 -5.39
N VAL A 48 -9.78 3.07 -4.34
CA VAL A 48 -10.28 3.04 -2.96
C VAL A 48 -9.25 3.65 -2.02
N GLY A 49 -9.66 4.62 -1.20
CA GLY A 49 -8.77 5.35 -0.31
C GLY A 49 -8.06 6.54 -0.97
N SER A 50 -7.09 7.12 -0.28
CA SER A 50 -6.29 8.25 -0.75
C SER A 50 -4.99 8.31 0.05
N VAL A 51 -3.92 8.79 -0.59
CA VAL A 51 -2.58 8.96 0.00
C VAL A 51 -2.18 10.42 0.21
N SER A 52 -2.87 11.38 -0.45
CA SER A 52 -2.53 12.80 -0.35
C SER A 52 -3.71 13.79 -0.37
N GLY A 53 -4.93 13.33 -0.65
CA GLY A 53 -6.12 14.18 -0.74
C GLY A 53 -6.29 14.90 -2.09
N GLY A 54 -5.56 14.52 -3.14
CA GLY A 54 -5.80 14.93 -4.53
C GLY A 54 -4.57 15.44 -5.31
N CYS A 55 -3.45 15.72 -4.65
CA CYS A 55 -2.29 16.32 -5.31
C CYS A 55 -1.47 15.33 -6.13
N VAL A 56 -1.22 14.12 -5.62
CA VAL A 56 -0.31 13.14 -6.25
C VAL A 56 -1.00 11.87 -6.73
N GLU A 57 -2.32 11.76 -6.53
CA GLU A 57 -3.13 10.59 -6.85
C GLU A 57 -3.01 10.18 -8.32
N GLY A 58 -2.98 11.14 -9.25
CA GLY A 58 -2.81 10.83 -10.68
C GLY A 58 -1.49 10.13 -10.99
N ALA A 59 -0.39 10.60 -10.39
CA ALA A 59 0.93 9.98 -10.56
C ALA A 59 1.00 8.59 -9.89
N VAL A 60 0.36 8.43 -8.74
CA VAL A 60 0.27 7.15 -8.04
C VAL A 60 -0.59 6.14 -8.81
N CYS A 61 -1.69 6.59 -9.43
CA CYS A 61 -2.51 5.74 -10.28
C CYS A 61 -1.74 5.27 -11.52
N ALA A 62 -1.02 6.17 -12.19
CA ALA A 62 -0.19 5.79 -13.34
C ALA A 62 0.89 4.75 -12.95
N ALA A 63 1.58 4.95 -11.82
CA ALA A 63 2.52 3.98 -11.29
C ALA A 63 1.87 2.63 -10.96
N ALA A 64 0.66 2.65 -10.38
CA ALA A 64 -0.11 1.45 -10.07
C ALA A 64 -0.53 0.69 -11.34
N GLU A 65 -0.94 1.40 -12.39
CA GLU A 65 -1.26 0.81 -13.70
C GLU A 65 -0.04 0.15 -14.34
N GLU A 66 1.13 0.79 -14.29
CA GLU A 66 2.39 0.19 -14.78
C GLU A 66 2.75 -1.08 -14.01
N VAL A 67 2.65 -1.06 -12.68
CA VAL A 67 2.87 -2.21 -11.81
C VAL A 67 1.89 -3.34 -12.15
N LEU A 68 0.61 -3.03 -12.34
CA LEU A 68 -0.42 -3.99 -12.79
C LEU A 68 -0.17 -4.52 -14.21
N ALA A 69 0.52 -3.77 -15.06
CA ALA A 69 0.96 -4.21 -16.38
C ALA A 69 2.23 -5.09 -16.32
N GLY A 70 2.80 -5.32 -15.15
CA GLY A 70 3.96 -6.19 -14.92
C GLY A 70 5.28 -5.44 -14.68
N ALA A 71 5.24 -4.13 -14.45
CA ALA A 71 6.42 -3.41 -13.97
C ALA A 71 6.80 -3.86 -12.55
N SER A 72 8.07 -3.68 -12.18
CA SER A 72 8.53 -3.94 -10.82
C SER A 72 7.91 -2.97 -9.82
N PRO A 73 7.76 -3.35 -8.53
CA PRO A 73 7.34 -2.43 -7.49
C PRO A 73 8.15 -1.13 -7.49
N VAL A 74 7.48 -0.01 -7.23
CA VAL A 74 8.10 1.32 -7.29
C VAL A 74 7.98 2.04 -5.95
N ARG A 75 9.05 2.74 -5.58
CA ARG A 75 9.06 3.71 -4.48
C ARG A 75 9.26 5.10 -5.05
N ALA A 76 8.33 6.00 -4.78
CA ALA A 76 8.35 7.36 -5.28
C ALA A 76 8.23 8.38 -4.14
N VAL A 77 9.03 9.43 -4.21
CA VAL A 77 9.00 10.55 -3.26
C VAL A 77 8.29 11.73 -3.89
N TYR A 78 7.29 12.27 -3.19
CA TYR A 78 6.50 13.41 -3.64
C TYR A 78 6.55 14.54 -2.61
N GLY A 79 6.74 15.78 -3.05
CA GLY A 79 6.69 16.97 -2.19
C GLY A 79 7.24 18.23 -2.85
N VAL A 80 7.16 19.36 -2.15
CA VAL A 80 7.71 20.65 -2.63
C VAL A 80 9.19 20.72 -2.22
N GLY A 81 10.09 20.60 -3.20
CA GLY A 81 11.53 20.79 -2.98
C GLY A 81 12.44 19.65 -3.43
N ALA A 82 11.99 18.72 -4.28
CA ALA A 82 12.95 18.00 -5.11
C ALA A 82 13.46 19.00 -6.17
N ASP A 83 14.77 18.99 -6.46
CA ASP A 83 15.47 19.82 -7.44
C ASP A 83 15.01 19.63 -8.90
N ASP A 84 13.73 19.37 -9.13
CA ASP A 84 13.12 19.17 -10.42
C ASP A 84 11.91 20.09 -10.55
N ALA A 85 11.99 21.03 -11.49
CA ALA A 85 10.98 22.05 -11.76
C ALA A 85 9.63 21.48 -12.26
N PHE A 86 9.49 20.14 -12.26
CA PHE A 86 8.33 19.36 -12.65
C PHE A 86 7.72 18.52 -11.51
N ALA A 87 8.24 18.63 -10.28
CA ALA A 87 7.69 17.90 -9.14
C ALA A 87 6.29 18.40 -8.76
N VAL A 88 5.30 17.52 -8.86
CA VAL A 88 3.94 17.76 -8.36
C VAL A 88 4.02 17.96 -6.83
N GLY A 89 3.89 19.21 -6.39
CA GLY A 89 4.22 19.62 -5.03
C GLY A 89 3.06 19.52 -4.03
N LEU A 90 3.36 19.05 -2.82
CA LEU A 90 2.51 19.20 -1.64
C LEU A 90 2.66 20.61 -1.04
N THR A 91 1.60 21.42 -1.05
CA THR A 91 1.61 22.83 -0.59
C THR A 91 1.92 23.03 0.89
N CYS A 92 2.00 21.95 1.68
CA CYS A 92 2.29 21.97 3.11
C CYS A 92 3.78 21.97 3.48
N GLY A 93 4.70 21.91 2.51
CA GLY A 93 6.15 21.97 2.78
C GLY A 93 6.77 20.68 3.34
N GLY A 94 6.10 19.54 3.15
CA GLY A 94 6.61 18.21 3.48
C GLY A 94 6.78 17.31 2.24
N THR A 95 7.43 16.17 2.43
CA THR A 95 7.51 15.10 1.43
C THR A 95 6.93 13.80 1.98
N ILE A 96 6.35 13.00 1.09
CA ILE A 96 5.89 11.63 1.36
C ILE A 96 6.61 10.66 0.43
N GLU A 97 7.04 9.53 0.97
CA GLU A 97 7.52 8.40 0.20
C GLU A 97 6.39 7.38 0.11
N ILE A 98 6.03 6.97 -1.10
CA ILE A 98 4.97 6.01 -1.39
C ILE A 98 5.58 4.78 -2.05
N ALA A 99 5.32 3.61 -1.49
CA ALA A 99 5.60 2.33 -2.13
C ALA A 99 4.34 1.85 -2.86
N VAL A 100 4.47 1.51 -4.14
CA VAL A 100 3.42 0.95 -4.98
C VAL A 100 3.81 -0.47 -5.38
N CYS A 101 3.02 -1.43 -4.94
CA CYS A 101 3.24 -2.86 -5.16
C CYS A 101 1.94 -3.49 -5.67
N GLU A 102 2.02 -4.48 -6.55
CA GLU A 102 0.86 -5.32 -6.83
C GLU A 102 0.70 -6.34 -5.70
N THR A 103 -0.52 -6.46 -5.20
CA THR A 103 -0.83 -7.42 -4.15
C THR A 103 -1.39 -8.69 -4.78
N TYR A 104 -0.68 -9.80 -4.60
CA TYR A 104 -1.02 -11.08 -5.23
C TYR A 104 -1.26 -12.19 -4.21
N GLY A 105 -1.90 -13.26 -4.68
CA GLY A 105 -1.72 -14.60 -4.11
C GLY A 105 -2.27 -14.78 -2.71
N ASP A 106 -1.45 -15.37 -1.84
CA ASP A 106 -1.78 -15.90 -0.51
C ASP A 106 -1.59 -14.89 0.63
N VAL A 107 -1.43 -13.60 0.31
CA VAL A 107 -1.43 -12.52 1.31
C VAL A 107 -2.69 -12.67 2.17
N PRO A 108 -2.59 -12.75 3.50
CA PRO A 108 -3.71 -13.14 4.36
C PRO A 108 -4.69 -11.98 4.64
N LEU A 109 -5.12 -11.24 3.63
CA LEU A 109 -5.96 -10.04 3.80
C LEU A 109 -7.30 -10.36 4.46
N GLY A 110 -7.89 -11.51 4.15
CA GLY A 110 -9.11 -11.97 4.82
C GLY A 110 -8.94 -12.12 6.33
N ARG A 111 -7.78 -12.61 6.79
CA ARG A 111 -7.45 -12.68 8.22
C ARG A 111 -7.26 -11.27 8.80
N VAL A 112 -6.50 -10.42 8.14
CA VAL A 112 -6.25 -9.05 8.61
C VAL A 112 -7.57 -8.29 8.76
N ALA A 113 -8.45 -8.37 7.75
CA ALA A 113 -9.79 -7.79 7.80
C ALA A 113 -10.64 -8.34 8.96
N ALA A 114 -10.62 -9.65 9.19
CA ALA A 114 -11.35 -10.28 10.29
C ALA A 114 -10.80 -9.89 11.68
N ASP A 115 -9.48 -9.73 11.81
CA ASP A 115 -8.82 -9.29 13.04
C ASP A 115 -9.14 -7.80 13.32
N LEU A 116 -9.08 -6.94 12.31
CA LEU A 116 -9.48 -5.53 12.43
C LEU A 116 -10.96 -5.38 12.82
N ALA A 117 -11.87 -6.08 12.14
CA ALA A 117 -13.31 -6.06 12.45
C ALA A 117 -13.59 -6.57 13.88
N GLY A 118 -12.81 -7.55 14.34
CA GLY A 118 -12.86 -8.07 15.70
C GLY A 118 -12.10 -7.26 16.74
N ARG A 119 -11.54 -6.09 16.38
CA ARG A 119 -10.69 -5.24 17.23
C ARG A 119 -9.52 -6.00 17.87
N ARG A 120 -8.97 -6.98 17.16
CA ARG A 120 -7.78 -7.74 17.56
C ARG A 120 -6.53 -7.10 16.93
N PRO A 121 -5.46 -6.87 17.71
CA PRO A 121 -4.21 -6.35 17.16
C PRO A 121 -3.65 -7.28 16.08
N VAL A 122 -3.35 -6.70 14.92
CA VAL A 122 -2.75 -7.38 13.77
C VAL A 122 -1.84 -6.41 13.03
N ALA A 123 -0.74 -6.91 12.50
CA ALA A 123 0.15 -6.23 11.57
C ALA A 123 0.19 -7.02 10.27
N LEU A 124 0.15 -6.31 9.13
CA LEU A 124 0.46 -6.87 7.82
C LEU A 124 1.84 -6.37 7.42
N VAL A 125 2.76 -7.30 7.16
CA VAL A 125 4.11 -7.02 6.71
C VAL A 125 4.17 -7.36 5.22
N THR A 126 4.63 -6.42 4.41
CA THR A 126 4.71 -6.56 2.95
C THR A 126 6.13 -6.22 2.50
N PRO A 127 6.80 -7.07 1.69
CA PRO A 127 8.05 -6.71 1.05
C PRO A 127 7.84 -5.51 0.12
N THR A 128 8.81 -4.59 0.06
CA THR A 128 8.69 -3.39 -0.77
C THR A 128 9.26 -3.53 -2.18
N ASP A 129 9.98 -4.61 -2.43
CA ASP A 129 10.72 -4.96 -3.64
C ASP A 129 10.43 -6.41 -4.07
N GLY A 130 9.41 -7.04 -3.47
CA GLY A 130 9.08 -8.44 -3.67
C GLY A 130 7.59 -8.71 -3.54
N LEU A 131 7.24 -9.98 -3.65
CA LEU A 131 5.88 -10.47 -3.51
C LEU A 131 5.71 -11.17 -2.18
N GLY A 132 4.53 -11.04 -1.60
CA GLY A 132 4.15 -11.73 -0.37
C GLY A 132 3.50 -10.79 0.62
N GLY A 133 3.04 -11.38 1.71
CA GLY A 133 2.50 -10.65 2.83
C GLY A 133 2.31 -11.57 4.02
N LEU A 134 2.77 -11.10 5.17
CA LEU A 134 2.73 -11.84 6.42
C LEU A 134 1.84 -11.12 7.42
N ALA A 135 0.75 -11.75 7.84
CA ALA A 135 -0.04 -11.25 8.96
C ALA A 135 0.52 -11.79 10.28
N VAL A 136 0.80 -10.89 11.20
CA VAL A 136 1.29 -11.17 12.55
C VAL A 136 0.31 -10.59 13.55
N GLY A 137 -0.18 -11.41 14.49
CA GLY A 137 -1.11 -10.97 15.52
C GLY A 137 -1.27 -12.00 16.62
N ALA A 138 -2.23 -11.81 17.52
CA ALA A 138 -2.46 -12.70 18.66
C ALA A 138 -2.75 -14.16 18.25
N ALA A 139 -3.33 -14.38 17.07
CA ALA A 139 -3.59 -15.70 16.50
C ALA A 139 -2.36 -16.35 15.81
N GLY A 140 -1.18 -15.75 15.93
CA GLY A 140 0.07 -16.25 15.34
C GLY A 140 0.43 -15.57 14.00
N ARG A 141 1.20 -16.27 13.17
CA ARG A 141 1.68 -15.80 11.85
C ARG A 141 0.96 -16.55 10.74
N SER A 142 0.64 -15.87 9.64
CA SER A 142 0.06 -16.51 8.43
C SER A 142 0.50 -15.77 7.17
N GLY A 143 0.67 -16.49 6.06
CA GLY A 143 1.25 -15.94 4.84
C GLY A 143 2.77 -16.09 4.82
N SER A 144 3.40 -15.53 3.79
CA SER A 144 4.84 -15.56 3.58
C SER A 144 5.30 -14.25 2.94
N LEU A 145 6.51 -13.80 3.28
CA LEU A 145 7.25 -12.71 2.67
C LEU A 145 8.02 -13.17 1.43
N GLY A 146 7.85 -14.43 1.01
CA GLY A 146 8.60 -15.04 -0.10
C GLY A 146 10.01 -15.48 0.27
N ASP A 147 10.40 -15.36 1.55
CA ASP A 147 11.73 -15.72 2.06
C ASP A 147 11.59 -16.37 3.45
N ALA A 148 12.01 -17.63 3.56
CA ALA A 148 11.82 -18.42 4.78
C ALA A 148 12.58 -17.86 6.02
N PRO A 149 13.82 -17.34 5.89
CA PRO A 149 14.45 -16.57 6.96
C PRO A 149 13.63 -15.36 7.44
N LEU A 150 13.11 -14.53 6.52
CA LEU A 150 12.26 -13.39 6.86
C LEU A 150 10.92 -13.83 7.48
N ASP A 151 10.38 -14.97 7.06
CA ASP A 151 9.18 -15.56 7.64
C ASP A 151 9.37 -16.09 9.06
N ALA A 152 10.62 -16.35 9.46
CA ALA A 152 10.98 -16.89 10.77
C ALA A 152 11.49 -15.84 11.77
N ALA A 153 12.00 -14.70 11.28
CA ALA A 153 12.47 -13.57 12.11
C ALA A 153 11.33 -12.91 12.91
#